data_AF-M6G7F8-F1
#
_entry.id   AF-M6G7F8-F1
#
_cell.length_a   1.000
_cell.length_b   1.000
_cell.length_c   1.000
_cell.angle_alpha   90.00
_cell.angle_beta   90.00
_cell.angle_gamma   90.00
#
_symmetry.space_group_name_H-M   'P 1'
#
loop_
_entity.id
_entity.type
_entity.pdbx_description
1 polymer ?
#
loop_
_entity_poly.entity_id
_entity_poly.type
_entity_poly.pdbx_seq_one_letter_code
_entity_poly.pdbx_strand_id
1 'polypeptide(L)'
;MRWRDKYELEGIEGVKWNGINGRPSKLTNMEKRKLKQIILKGPTSYGYPNELWTTVRITDVIRKEFKVKYHQDSVGVLLHQLGFSYQKPKKRALERNESAIRTWKTVTWPDLKKSPDKSAENHVFR
;
A
#
# COMPACT_ATOMS: atom_id res chain seq x y z
N MET A 1 -2.22 -4.18 -45.07
CA MET A 1 -2.41 -4.62 -43.65
C MET A 1 -1.42 -3.80 -42.86
N ARG A 2 -1.87 -2.87 -41.99
CA ARG A 2 -1.08 -1.69 -41.58
C ARG A 2 0.32 -1.96 -40.97
N TRP A 3 0.59 -3.16 -40.47
CA TRP A 3 1.90 -3.55 -39.93
C TRP A 3 2.84 -4.14 -41.00
N ARG A 4 2.31 -4.85 -42.00
CA ARG A 4 3.10 -5.43 -43.12
C ARG A 4 3.61 -4.32 -44.02
N ASP A 5 2.73 -3.39 -44.37
CA ASP A 5 3.06 -2.24 -45.22
C ASP A 5 4.15 -1.36 -44.55
N LYS A 6 4.16 -1.28 -43.20
CA LYS A 6 5.21 -0.61 -42.43
C LYS A 6 6.53 -1.38 -42.37
N TYR A 7 6.48 -2.70 -42.26
CA TYR A 7 7.67 -3.55 -42.28
C TYR A 7 8.39 -3.49 -43.63
N GLU A 8 7.63 -3.49 -44.73
CA GLU A 8 8.20 -3.39 -46.08
C GLU A 8 8.90 -2.04 -46.33
N LEU A 9 8.45 -0.97 -45.66
CA LEU A 9 8.93 0.39 -45.89
C LEU A 9 10.04 0.82 -44.92
N GLU A 10 9.94 0.41 -43.65
CA GLU A 10 10.83 0.84 -42.56
C GLU A 10 11.60 -0.34 -41.91
N GLY A 11 11.43 -1.57 -42.43
CA GLY A 11 12.07 -2.77 -41.91
C GLY A 11 11.64 -3.10 -40.47
N ILE A 12 12.57 -3.70 -39.71
CA ILE A 12 12.35 -4.10 -38.32
C ILE A 12 12.05 -2.88 -37.42
N GLU A 13 12.63 -1.71 -37.71
CA GLU A 13 12.39 -0.50 -36.91
C GLU A 13 10.95 0.01 -37.04
N GLY A 14 10.29 -0.17 -38.19
CA GLY A 14 8.89 0.25 -38.39
C GLY A 14 7.85 -0.55 -37.61
N VAL A 15 8.21 -1.77 -37.22
CA VAL A 15 7.36 -2.69 -36.43
C VAL A 15 7.82 -2.75 -34.98
N LYS A 16 8.93 -2.12 -34.64
CA LYS A 16 9.43 -2.05 -33.28
C LYS A 16 8.39 -1.38 -32.39
N TRP A 17 8.27 -1.90 -31.18
CA TRP A 17 7.37 -1.32 -30.20
C TRP A 17 7.87 0.07 -29.82
N ASN A 18 7.17 1.11 -30.28
CA ASN A 18 7.53 2.51 -30.05
C ASN A 18 7.09 3.04 -28.67
N GLY A 19 6.83 2.15 -27.71
CA GLY A 19 6.37 2.50 -26.37
C GLY A 19 4.85 2.54 -26.22
N ILE A 20 4.39 3.10 -25.10
CA ILE A 20 2.98 3.13 -24.71
C ILE A 20 2.27 4.27 -25.46
N ASN A 21 1.52 3.93 -26.50
CA ASN A 21 0.58 4.85 -27.16
C ASN A 21 -0.72 4.93 -26.33
N GLY A 22 -0.67 5.64 -25.21
CA GLY A 22 -1.82 5.89 -24.33
C GLY A 22 -2.18 7.37 -24.25
N ARG A 23 -3.39 7.66 -23.76
CA ARG A 23 -3.80 9.04 -23.46
C ARG A 23 -2.78 9.67 -22.50
N PRO A 24 -2.28 10.89 -22.78
CA PRO A 24 -1.35 11.55 -21.89
C PRO A 24 -1.95 11.68 -20.48
N SER A 25 -1.10 11.51 -19.47
CA SER A 25 -1.48 11.73 -18.06
C SER A 25 -2.09 13.12 -17.92
N LYS A 26 -3.24 13.21 -17.24
CA LYS A 26 -3.91 14.51 -17.04
C LYS A 26 -3.12 15.46 -16.12
N LEU A 27 -2.20 14.92 -15.31
CA LEU A 27 -1.26 15.70 -14.52
C LEU A 27 0.09 15.81 -15.23
N THR A 28 0.62 17.03 -15.24
CA THR A 28 1.99 17.37 -15.63
C THR A 28 3.01 16.82 -14.62
N ASN A 29 4.28 16.78 -15.02
CA ASN A 29 5.35 16.30 -14.14
C ASN A 29 5.55 17.17 -12.88
N MET A 30 5.30 18.48 -12.97
CA MET A 30 5.36 19.37 -11.81
C MET A 30 4.23 19.09 -10.83
N GLU A 31 3.02 18.91 -11.31
CA GLU A 31 1.86 18.59 -10.47
C GLU A 31 2.01 17.22 -9.80
N LYS A 32 2.56 16.23 -10.52
CA LYS A 32 2.93 14.93 -9.97
C LYS A 32 3.90 15.04 -8.78
N ARG A 33 4.92 15.91 -8.89
CA ARG A 33 5.87 16.16 -7.78
C ARG A 33 5.19 16.84 -6.60
N LYS A 34 4.34 17.84 -6.86
CA LYS A 34 3.55 18.52 -5.80
C LYS A 34 2.60 17.54 -5.10
N LEU A 35 1.90 16.69 -5.85
CA LEU A 35 1.03 15.65 -5.31
C LEU A 35 1.81 14.68 -4.42
N LYS A 36 3.00 14.24 -4.86
CA LYS A 36 3.89 13.40 -4.05
C LYS A 36 4.26 14.05 -2.72
N GLN A 37 4.59 15.35 -2.72
CA GLN A 37 4.87 16.09 -1.49
C GLN A 37 3.65 16.16 -0.55
N ILE A 38 2.45 16.39 -1.08
CA ILE A 38 1.21 16.41 -0.28
C ILE A 38 0.98 15.04 0.37
N ILE A 39 1.11 13.96 -0.39
CA ILE A 39 0.92 12.60 0.12
C ILE A 39 1.93 12.28 1.23
N LEU A 40 3.19 12.69 1.06
CA LEU A 40 4.25 12.48 2.06
C LEU A 40 4.03 13.24 3.37
N LYS A 41 3.39 14.42 3.34
CA LYS A 41 3.01 15.14 4.57
C LYS A 41 1.93 14.42 5.38
N GLY A 42 1.21 13.48 4.76
CA GLY A 42 0.19 12.65 5.39
C GLY A 42 -1.21 13.27 5.36
N PRO A 43 -2.28 12.45 5.48
CA PRO A 43 -3.65 12.93 5.31
C PRO A 43 -4.11 13.90 6.40
N THR A 44 -3.60 13.73 7.63
CA THR A 44 -3.94 14.60 8.77
C THR A 44 -3.50 16.04 8.51
N SER A 45 -2.34 16.23 7.88
CA SER A 45 -1.86 17.56 7.47
C SER A 45 -2.77 18.25 6.44
N TYR A 46 -3.55 17.47 5.70
CA TYR A 46 -4.54 17.94 4.73
C TYR A 46 -5.96 18.06 5.34
N GLY A 47 -6.12 17.81 6.63
CA GLY A 47 -7.39 17.94 7.36
C GLY A 47 -8.26 16.68 7.39
N TYR A 48 -7.71 15.50 7.08
CA TYR A 48 -8.44 14.24 7.25
C TYR A 48 -8.34 13.71 8.70
N PRO A 49 -9.36 13.00 9.21
CA PRO A 49 -9.43 12.59 10.61
C PRO A 49 -8.47 11.45 11.01
N ASN A 50 -7.84 10.78 10.04
CA ASN A 50 -6.90 9.70 10.30
C ASN A 50 -5.77 9.68 9.27
N GLU A 51 -4.69 8.96 9.58
CA GLU A 51 -3.47 8.88 8.78
C GLU A 51 -3.58 8.00 7.52
N LEU A 52 -4.79 7.60 7.12
CA LEU A 52 -5.01 6.73 5.97
C LEU A 52 -5.28 7.51 4.68
N TRP A 53 -4.39 7.35 3.70
CA TRP A 53 -4.69 7.75 2.34
C TRP A 53 -5.57 6.69 1.67
N THR A 54 -6.73 7.11 1.16
CA THR A 54 -7.56 6.30 0.28
C THR A 54 -7.56 6.90 -1.12
N THR A 55 -7.81 6.09 -2.14
CA THR A 55 -7.93 6.55 -3.54
C THR A 55 -9.01 7.63 -3.69
N VAL A 56 -10.09 7.55 -2.93
CA VAL A 56 -11.14 8.59 -2.86
C VAL A 56 -10.56 9.92 -2.38
N ARG A 57 -9.86 9.91 -1.24
CA ARG A 57 -9.27 11.14 -0.66
C ARG A 57 -8.23 11.74 -1.59
N ILE A 58 -7.39 10.91 -2.20
CA ILE A 58 -6.39 11.39 -3.16
C ILE A 58 -7.07 11.98 -4.40
N THR A 59 -8.18 11.39 -4.87
CA THR A 59 -8.99 11.97 -5.96
C THR A 59 -9.52 13.36 -5.60
N ASP A 60 -9.99 13.53 -4.36
CA ASP A 60 -10.47 14.83 -3.87
C ASP A 60 -9.34 15.87 -3.78
N VAL A 61 -8.17 15.48 -3.26
CA VAL A 61 -6.96 16.33 -3.24
C VAL A 61 -6.61 16.77 -4.66
N ILE A 62 -6.57 15.83 -5.62
CA ILE A 62 -6.24 16.14 -7.00
C ILE A 62 -7.24 17.14 -7.60
N ARG A 63 -8.53 16.93 -7.34
CA ARG A 63 -9.59 17.84 -7.80
C ARG A 63 -9.47 19.22 -7.17
N LYS A 64 -9.10 19.32 -5.89
CA LYS A 64 -8.98 20.60 -5.17
C LYS A 64 -7.76 21.40 -5.63
N GLU A 65 -6.60 20.76 -5.68
CA GLU A 65 -5.29 21.37 -5.96
C GLU A 65 -5.05 21.65 -7.44
N PHE A 66 -5.44 20.73 -8.32
CA PHE A 66 -5.09 20.77 -9.75
C PHE A 66 -6.31 21.00 -10.65
N LYS A 67 -7.53 21.03 -10.09
CA LYS A 67 -8.79 21.15 -10.84
C LYS A 67 -9.01 20.08 -11.91
N VAL A 68 -8.29 18.96 -11.80
CA VAL A 68 -8.40 17.81 -12.70
C VAL A 68 -9.31 16.75 -12.09
N LYS A 69 -10.22 16.19 -12.89
CA LYS A 69 -11.04 15.04 -12.47
C LYS A 69 -10.33 13.72 -12.81
N TYR A 70 -10.10 12.90 -11.79
CA TYR A 70 -9.64 11.52 -11.93
C TYR A 70 -10.72 10.53 -11.51
N HIS A 71 -10.72 9.35 -12.11
CA HIS A 71 -11.47 8.20 -11.60
C HIS A 71 -10.64 7.51 -10.51
N GLN A 72 -11.28 6.94 -9.49
CA GLN A 72 -10.61 6.33 -8.34
C GLN A 72 -9.65 5.22 -8.76
N ASP A 73 -10.03 4.38 -9.72
CA ASP A 73 -9.18 3.30 -10.25
C ASP A 73 -7.93 3.84 -10.95
N SER A 74 -8.06 4.97 -11.65
CA SER A 74 -6.93 5.63 -12.31
C SER A 74 -5.95 6.23 -11.30
N VAL A 75 -6.43 6.61 -10.10
CA VAL A 75 -5.56 7.13 -9.03
C VAL A 75 -4.65 6.03 -8.50
N GLY A 76 -5.11 4.79 -8.39
CA GLY A 76 -4.24 3.67 -8.00
C GLY A 76 -3.06 3.50 -8.95
N VAL A 77 -3.32 3.48 -10.26
CA VAL A 77 -2.29 3.41 -11.30
C VAL A 77 -1.33 4.61 -11.22
N LEU A 78 -1.86 5.83 -11.05
CA LEU A 78 -1.06 7.03 -10.88
C LEU A 78 -0.12 6.92 -9.67
N LEU A 79 -0.59 6.41 -8.54
CA LEU A 79 0.22 6.25 -7.33
C LEU A 79 1.34 5.25 -7.53
N HIS A 80 1.08 4.13 -8.21
CA HIS A 80 2.11 3.18 -8.61
C HIS A 80 3.18 3.84 -9.48
N GLN A 81 2.78 4.65 -10.47
CA GLN A 81 3.72 5.41 -11.31
C GLN A 81 4.56 6.42 -10.51
N LEU A 82 4.05 6.93 -9.39
CA LEU A 82 4.78 7.85 -8.49
C LEU A 82 5.70 7.12 -7.49
N GLY A 83 5.69 5.78 -7.51
CA GLY A 83 6.49 4.92 -6.64
C GLY A 83 5.82 4.57 -5.31
N PHE A 84 4.52 4.83 -5.15
CA PHE A 84 3.78 4.41 -3.98
C PHE A 84 3.26 2.98 -4.16
N SER A 85 3.43 2.16 -3.12
CA SER A 85 2.85 0.83 -3.05
C SER A 85 1.64 0.82 -2.13
N TYR A 86 0.73 -0.12 -2.35
CA TYR A 86 -0.40 -0.34 -1.46
C TYR A 86 0.09 -0.77 -0.07
N GLN A 87 -0.21 0.04 0.95
CA GLN A 87 0.14 -0.24 2.34
C GLN A 87 -1.09 -0.72 3.10
N LYS A 88 -1.04 -1.96 3.61
CA LYS A 88 -2.07 -2.45 4.52
C LYS A 88 -1.86 -1.80 5.88
N PRO A 89 -2.86 -1.10 6.44
CA PRO A 89 -2.75 -0.59 7.79
C PRO A 89 -2.53 -1.78 8.75
N LYS A 90 -1.56 -1.64 9.66
CA LYS A 90 -1.32 -2.65 10.68
C LYS A 90 -2.58 -2.75 11.55
N LYS A 91 -3.26 -3.89 11.51
CA LYS A 91 -4.39 -4.18 12.41
C LYS A 91 -3.86 -4.17 13.85
N ARG A 92 -4.14 -3.10 14.60
CA ARG A 92 -3.96 -3.08 16.05
C ARG A 92 -5.30 -3.45 16.68
N ALA A 93 -5.31 -4.46 17.55
CA ALA A 93 -6.48 -4.78 18.36
C ALA A 93 -6.72 -3.63 19.35
N LEU A 94 -7.97 -3.19 19.48
CA LEU A 94 -8.35 -2.12 20.42
C LEU A 94 -8.09 -2.53 21.87
N GLU A 95 -8.24 -3.82 22.20
CA GLU A 95 -8.03 -4.40 23.53
C GLU A 95 -6.55 -4.68 23.88
N ARG A 96 -5.62 -4.24 23.02
CA ARG A 96 -4.18 -4.55 23.20
C ARG A 96 -3.67 -3.86 24.47
N ASN A 97 -3.53 -4.63 25.54
CA ASN A 97 -2.91 -4.18 26.78
C ASN A 97 -1.40 -4.51 26.78
N GLU A 98 -0.55 -3.49 26.65
CA GLU A 98 0.90 -3.69 26.59
C GLU A 98 1.48 -4.26 27.89
N SER A 99 0.89 -3.96 29.05
CA SER A 99 1.35 -4.53 30.32
C SER A 99 1.03 -6.03 30.38
N ALA A 100 -0.18 -6.43 29.97
CA ALA A 100 -0.56 -7.85 29.89
C ALA A 100 0.33 -8.63 28.90
N ILE A 101 0.66 -8.05 27.75
CA ILE A 101 1.57 -8.67 26.76
C ILE A 101 2.98 -8.84 27.33
N ARG A 102 3.48 -7.83 28.05
CA ARG A 102 4.82 -7.88 28.65
C ARG A 102 4.88 -8.96 29.72
N THR A 103 3.91 -8.97 30.64
CA THR A 103 3.79 -9.98 31.69
C THR A 103 3.67 -11.39 31.12
N TRP A 104 2.86 -11.57 30.07
CA TRP A 104 2.70 -12.88 29.43
C TRP A 104 4.00 -13.40 28.81
N LYS A 105 4.79 -12.52 28.17
CA LYS A 105 6.09 -12.90 27.59
C LYS A 105 7.15 -13.21 28.65
N THR A 106 7.18 -12.48 29.76
CA THR A 106 8.24 -12.62 30.76
C THR A 106 7.95 -13.68 31.81
N VAL A 107 6.69 -13.91 32.14
CA VAL A 107 6.28 -14.81 33.24
C VAL A 107 5.59 -16.05 32.68
N THR A 108 4.47 -15.85 32.00
CA THR A 108 3.57 -16.94 31.63
C THR A 108 4.17 -17.87 30.56
N TRP A 109 4.89 -17.32 29.59
CA TRP A 109 5.49 -18.09 28.51
C TRP A 109 6.65 -18.99 28.97
N PRO A 110 7.62 -18.52 29.78
CA PRO A 110 8.63 -19.39 30.40
C PRO A 110 8.04 -20.47 31.31
N ASP A 111 7.01 -20.14 32.10
CA ASP A 111 6.40 -21.10 33.03
C ASP A 111 5.64 -22.21 32.30
N LEU A 112 4.90 -21.89 31.22
CA LEU A 112 4.24 -22.90 30.38
C LEU A 112 5.24 -23.80 29.63
N LYS A 113 6.46 -23.31 29.37
CA LYS A 113 7.52 -24.08 28.70
C LYS A 113 8.24 -25.04 29.63
N LYS A 114 8.15 -24.85 30.95
CA LYS A 114 8.56 -25.86 31.93
C LYS A 114 7.47 -26.92 31.94
N SER A 115 7.67 -28.00 31.19
CA SER A 115 6.80 -29.18 31.33
C SER A 115 6.79 -29.61 32.81
N PRO A 116 5.63 -29.99 33.38
CA PRO A 116 5.62 -30.61 34.68
C PRO A 116 6.45 -31.89 34.61
N ASP A 117 7.33 -32.06 35.58
CA ASP A 117 8.19 -33.23 35.71
C ASP A 117 7.29 -34.49 35.79
N LYS A 118 7.51 -35.48 34.92
CA LYS A 118 6.71 -36.72 34.85
C LYS A 118 7.03 -37.68 36.01
N SER A 119 7.23 -37.16 37.22
CA SER A 119 7.69 -37.91 38.39
C SER A 119 6.68 -37.92 39.56
N ALA A 120 5.46 -37.41 39.36
CA ALA A 120 4.43 -37.34 40.40
C ALA A 120 3.10 -38.04 40.07
N GLU A 121 3.10 -39.04 39.19
CA GLU A 121 1.95 -39.95 39.00
C GLU A 121 2.28 -41.36 39.51
N ASN A 122 2.56 -41.47 40.81
CA ASN A 122 2.39 -42.71 41.57
C ASN A 122 1.53 -42.36 42.79
N HIS A 123 0.23 -42.10 42.56
CA HIS A 123 -0.74 -42.09 43.64
C HIS A 123 -1.64 -43.31 43.50
N VAL A 124 -1.31 -44.29 44.34
CA VAL A 124 -2.09 -45.48 44.64
C VAL A 124 -3.52 -45.05 44.96
N PHE A 125 -4.48 -45.53 44.17
CA PHE A 125 -5.83 -45.77 44.68
C PHE A 125 -6.14 -47.25 44.57
N ARG A 126 -6.63 -47.71 45.70
CA ARG A 126 -6.94 -49.06 46.17
C ARG A 126 -7.98 -49.78 45.33
#